data_AF-A0A260Z6U7-F1
#
_entry.id   AF-A0A260Z6U7-F1
#
_cell.length_a   1.000
_cell.length_b   1.000
_cell.length_c   1.000
_cell.angle_alpha   90.00
_cell.angle_beta   90.00
_cell.angle_gamma   90.00
#
_symmetry.space_group_name_H-M   'P 1'
#
loop_
_entity.id
_entity.type
_entity.pdbx_description
1 polymer ?
#
loop_
_entity_poly.entity_id
_entity_poly.type
_entity_poly.pdbx_seq_one_letter_code
_entity_poly.pdbx_strand_id
1 'polypeptide(L)'
;MTITLHQHEILTKCYEMNPIPDDNQKEIIKKSIGFRYRSNEVDVWFSKCRAMGPGALWAEISLEKKKSEEQKRKKDRKEEMAKKKKITHYQHKKLTKFYETNPIPDYDQRDVIAESVAMTKVAVDCWFFRCRTVGPDALWTEVGEKAELKEEKEKKENEELKKIIAQQAAELTESKRLIADKNAEIQNLIKNSVKDQTAEIQKLESWITNLTISSHAQQSDPVRLLNVEKELARVSLQLNSFEEAKLKKENERLKEQKKELEAMLQTKKKLEEQVQELRLLLEELNKKIETMTQRNEEQSAELKESKNLLADIQNLTSIQNSVKDAVNAQQEQIAKLLNAFEENCSTGLTCCSSSIFFIAFSSFSFRIFTSSLVSSNSCEICSSLSIAIFRISFISFFI
;
A
#
# COMPACT_ATOMS: atom_id res chain seq x y z
N MET A 1 45.51 3.82 7.98
CA MET A 1 46.62 4.55 7.32
C MET A 1 46.05 5.21 6.09
N THR A 2 46.20 6.52 5.96
CA THR A 2 45.47 7.35 4.99
C THR A 2 46.42 7.90 3.94
N ILE A 3 47.08 7.00 3.20
CA ILE A 3 48.00 7.38 2.13
C ILE A 3 47.32 7.27 0.75
N THR A 4 47.64 8.18 -0.15
CA THR A 4 47.21 8.14 -1.56
C THR A 4 48.14 7.22 -2.37
N LEU A 5 47.70 6.83 -3.58
CA LEU A 5 48.53 6.03 -4.49
C LEU A 5 49.85 6.73 -4.81
N HIS A 6 49.78 8.04 -5.11
CA HIS A 6 50.97 8.84 -5.38
C HIS A 6 51.94 8.89 -4.19
N GLN A 7 51.42 9.06 -2.98
CA GLN A 7 52.26 9.02 -1.77
C GLN A 7 52.86 7.64 -1.54
N HIS A 8 52.11 6.57 -1.81
CA HIS A 8 52.61 5.20 -1.74
C HIS A 8 53.76 4.98 -2.74
N GLU A 9 53.63 5.43 -3.99
CA GLU A 9 54.68 5.33 -5.01
C GLU A 9 55.97 6.05 -4.59
N ILE A 10 55.86 7.24 -4.00
CA ILE A 10 57.02 7.98 -3.47
C ILE A 10 57.68 7.20 -2.33
N LEU A 11 56.88 6.70 -1.38
CA LEU A 11 57.38 5.90 -0.25
C LEU A 11 58.07 4.61 -0.72
N THR A 12 57.53 3.95 -1.74
CA THR A 12 58.14 2.76 -2.36
C THR A 12 59.50 3.07 -2.96
N LYS A 13 59.65 4.19 -3.69
CA LYS A 13 60.96 4.63 -4.21
C LYS A 13 61.96 4.91 -3.09
N CYS A 14 61.54 5.59 -2.03
CA CYS A 14 62.41 5.85 -0.87
C CYS A 14 62.82 4.54 -0.16
N TYR A 15 61.91 3.57 -0.07
CA TYR A 15 62.16 2.27 0.54
C TYR A 15 63.18 1.44 -0.25
N GLU A 16 63.12 1.48 -1.59
CA GLU A 16 64.10 0.83 -2.46
C GLU A 16 65.51 1.42 -2.29
N MET A 17 65.61 2.72 -2.00
CA MET A 17 66.89 3.39 -1.74
C MET A 17 67.44 3.10 -0.33
N ASN A 18 66.59 3.16 0.69
CA ASN A 18 66.95 2.85 2.07
C ASN A 18 65.73 2.32 2.88
N PRO A 19 65.66 1.01 3.17
CA PRO A 19 64.56 0.43 3.97
C PRO A 19 64.51 0.87 5.44
N ILE A 20 65.60 1.44 5.95
CA ILE A 20 65.74 1.91 7.34
C ILE A 20 66.23 3.36 7.33
N PRO A 21 65.36 4.32 6.96
CA PRO A 21 65.73 5.73 6.96
C PRO A 21 65.95 6.23 8.38
N ASP A 22 66.95 7.10 8.55
CA ASP A 22 67.14 7.84 9.81
C ASP A 22 66.07 8.94 9.99
N ASP A 23 66.07 9.60 11.15
CA ASP A 23 65.03 10.59 11.47
C ASP A 23 65.06 11.82 10.54
N ASN A 24 66.23 12.25 10.07
CA ASN A 24 66.35 13.36 9.12
C ASN A 24 65.77 12.97 7.75
N GLN A 25 66.08 11.75 7.27
CA GLN A 25 65.55 11.21 6.03
C GLN A 25 64.02 11.06 6.09
N LYS A 26 63.49 10.58 7.22
CA LYS A 26 62.04 10.51 7.43
C LYS A 26 61.39 11.88 7.43
N GLU A 27 62.02 12.91 8.01
CA GLU A 27 61.50 14.28 7.95
C GLU A 27 61.43 14.82 6.52
N ILE A 28 62.47 14.59 5.72
CA ILE A 28 62.50 14.97 4.30
C ILE A 28 61.37 14.28 3.54
N ILE A 29 61.19 12.97 3.76
CA ILE A 29 60.11 12.18 3.15
C ILE A 29 58.74 12.72 3.57
N LYS A 30 58.53 13.01 4.87
CA LYS A 30 57.29 13.61 5.38
C LYS A 30 56.98 14.92 4.66
N LYS A 31 57.99 15.77 4.50
CA LYS A 31 57.86 17.06 3.81
C LYS A 31 57.53 16.88 2.32
N SER A 32 58.14 15.91 1.63
CA SER A 32 57.92 15.69 0.20
C SER A 32 56.53 15.14 -0.14
N ILE A 33 55.93 14.33 0.74
CA ILE A 33 54.59 13.77 0.55
C ILE A 33 53.47 14.62 1.18
N GLY A 34 53.84 15.75 1.80
CA GLY A 34 52.89 16.70 2.39
C GLY A 34 52.30 16.27 3.73
N PHE A 35 52.94 15.35 4.45
CA PHE A 35 52.49 15.01 5.80
C PHE A 35 52.91 16.06 6.82
N ARG A 36 52.06 16.26 7.83
CA ARG A 36 52.40 17.13 8.96
C ARG A 36 53.62 16.55 9.68
N TYR A 37 54.48 17.44 10.18
CA TYR A 37 55.71 17.10 10.91
C TYR A 37 55.51 16.05 12.01
N ARG A 38 54.37 16.07 12.72
CA ARG A 38 54.02 15.12 13.78
C ARG A 38 53.31 13.83 13.33
N SER A 39 53.19 13.59 12.02
CA SER A 39 52.56 12.35 11.53
C SER A 39 53.49 11.16 11.74
N ASN A 40 52.96 10.09 12.31
CA ASN A 40 53.62 8.78 12.42
C ASN A 40 53.35 7.90 11.20
N GLU A 41 52.64 8.39 10.16
CA GLU A 41 52.24 7.56 9.02
C GLU A 41 53.44 7.01 8.23
N VAL A 42 54.52 7.78 8.11
CA VAL A 42 55.76 7.31 7.47
C VAL A 42 56.43 6.22 8.29
N ASP A 43 56.54 6.42 9.61
CA ASP A 43 57.15 5.45 10.52
C ASP A 43 56.39 4.11 10.51
N VAL A 44 55.05 4.18 10.59
CA VAL A 44 54.17 3.00 10.53
C VAL A 44 54.23 2.35 9.16
N TRP A 45 54.30 3.12 8.06
CA TRP A 45 54.40 2.59 6.71
C TRP A 45 55.70 1.81 6.51
N PHE A 46 56.86 2.39 6.85
CA PHE A 46 58.15 1.71 6.74
C PHE A 46 58.21 0.46 7.63
N SER A 47 57.66 0.54 8.84
CA SER A 47 57.60 -0.62 9.74
C SER A 47 56.77 -1.77 9.17
N LYS A 48 55.58 -1.49 8.63
CA LYS A 48 54.75 -2.51 7.98
C LYS A 48 55.36 -3.00 6.67
N CYS A 49 55.96 -2.10 5.89
CA CYS A 49 56.57 -2.42 4.61
C CYS A 49 57.73 -3.41 4.78
N ARG A 50 58.55 -3.28 5.84
CA ARG A 50 59.60 -4.27 6.15
C ARG A 50 59.06 -5.67 6.44
N ALA A 51 57.85 -5.79 6.98
CA ALA A 51 57.28 -7.08 7.34
C ALA A 51 56.65 -7.83 6.14
N MET A 52 56.03 -7.10 5.20
CA MET A 52 55.24 -7.71 4.11
C MET A 52 55.58 -7.22 2.69
N GLY A 53 56.45 -6.23 2.56
CA GLY A 53 56.79 -5.59 1.30
C GLY A 53 55.78 -4.50 0.86
N PRO A 54 56.19 -3.59 -0.05
CA PRO A 54 55.38 -2.44 -0.44
C PRO A 54 54.12 -2.83 -1.21
N GLY A 55 54.19 -3.84 -2.09
CA GLY A 55 53.05 -4.30 -2.87
C GLY A 55 51.95 -4.94 -2.03
N ALA A 56 52.30 -5.83 -1.09
CA ALA A 56 51.33 -6.44 -0.18
C ALA A 56 50.71 -5.40 0.77
N LEU A 57 51.53 -4.47 1.27
CA LEU A 57 51.05 -3.37 2.11
C LEU A 57 50.05 -2.47 1.35
N TRP A 58 50.31 -2.16 0.08
CA TRP A 58 49.37 -1.38 -0.72
C TRP A 58 48.07 -2.12 -0.99
N ALA A 59 48.12 -3.44 -1.21
CA ALA A 59 46.92 -4.26 -1.33
C ALA A 59 46.09 -4.23 -0.04
N GLU A 60 46.72 -4.34 1.14
CA GLU A 60 46.06 -4.21 2.44
C GLU A 60 45.42 -2.83 2.61
N ILE A 61 46.17 -1.75 2.36
CA ILE A 61 45.68 -0.36 2.49
C ILE A 61 44.53 -0.10 1.52
N SER A 62 44.65 -0.55 0.28
CA SER A 62 43.61 -0.40 -0.75
C SER A 62 42.34 -1.15 -0.39
N LEU A 63 42.47 -2.36 0.15
CA LEU A 63 41.35 -3.16 0.62
C LEU A 63 40.66 -2.51 1.82
N GLU A 64 41.43 -2.02 2.80
CA GLU A 64 40.89 -1.32 3.97
C GLU A 64 40.18 -0.02 3.58
N LYS A 65 40.76 0.74 2.65
CA LYS A 65 40.12 1.93 2.08
C LYS A 65 38.77 1.59 1.42
N LYS A 66 38.72 0.54 0.59
CA LYS A 66 37.46 0.04 0.00
C LYS A 66 36.44 -0.37 1.06
N LYS A 67 36.85 -1.09 2.11
CA LYS A 67 35.97 -1.49 3.22
C LYS A 67 35.41 -0.28 3.97
N SER A 68 36.27 0.68 4.32
CA SER A 68 35.84 1.89 5.03
C SER A 68 34.90 2.77 4.19
N GLU A 69 35.14 2.89 2.88
CA GLU A 69 34.26 3.61 1.97
C GLU A 69 32.90 2.93 1.84
N GLU A 70 32.86 1.59 1.72
CA GLU A 70 31.62 0.84 1.70
C GLU A 70 30.86 0.93 3.03
N GLN A 71 31.55 0.93 4.17
CA GLN A 71 30.92 1.19 5.48
C GLN A 71 30.30 2.58 5.55
N LYS A 72 31.00 3.62 5.05
CA LYS A 72 30.47 4.97 4.95
C LYS A 72 29.22 5.02 4.07
N ARG A 73 29.27 4.41 2.88
CA ARG A 73 28.10 4.29 1.98
C ARG A 73 26.93 3.59 2.66
N LYS A 74 27.17 2.48 3.37
CA LYS A 74 26.14 1.78 4.14
C LYS A 74 25.51 2.67 5.23
N LYS A 75 26.32 3.48 5.91
CA LYS A 75 25.82 4.44 6.91
C LYS A 75 24.97 5.53 6.24
N ASP A 76 25.46 6.15 5.18
CA ASP A 76 24.74 7.19 4.43
C ASP A 76 23.41 6.66 3.88
N ARG A 77 23.38 5.41 3.38
CA ARG A 77 22.14 4.76 2.95
C ARG A 77 21.15 4.57 4.09
N LYS A 78 21.62 4.13 5.27
CA LYS A 78 20.76 3.97 6.46
C LYS A 78 20.17 5.30 6.90
N GLU A 79 20.96 6.37 6.89
CA GLU A 79 20.50 7.71 7.25
C GLU A 79 19.47 8.25 6.25
N GLU A 80 19.68 8.08 4.95
CA GLU A 80 18.66 8.46 3.94
C GLU A 80 17.38 7.64 4.06
N MET A 81 17.47 6.32 4.29
CA MET A 81 16.29 5.49 4.55
C MET A 81 15.51 5.95 5.79
N ALA A 82 16.22 6.43 6.82
CA ALA A 82 15.59 6.96 8.04
C ALA A 82 14.84 8.28 7.80
N LYS A 83 15.24 9.09 6.81
CA LYS A 83 14.53 10.35 6.47
C LYS A 83 13.12 10.12 5.95
N LYS A 84 12.75 8.87 5.56
CA LYS A 84 11.41 8.49 5.06
C LYS A 84 10.84 9.49 4.05
N LYS A 85 11.71 10.05 3.20
CA LYS A 85 11.31 11.08 2.24
C LYS A 85 10.35 10.43 1.25
N LYS A 86 9.13 10.98 1.14
CA LYS A 86 8.12 10.48 0.19
C LYS A 86 8.65 10.65 -1.23
N ILE A 87 8.61 9.58 -2.00
CA ILE A 87 8.91 9.58 -3.43
C ILE A 87 7.59 9.79 -4.14
N THR A 88 7.54 10.75 -5.06
CA THR A 88 6.33 11.01 -5.85
C THR A 88 6.13 9.92 -6.91
N HIS A 89 4.89 9.74 -7.37
CA HIS A 89 4.59 8.78 -8.44
C HIS A 89 5.39 9.04 -9.72
N TYR A 90 5.60 10.31 -10.08
CA TYR A 90 6.43 10.69 -11.22
C TYR A 90 7.88 10.23 -11.06
N GLN A 91 8.48 10.47 -9.89
CA GLN A 91 9.85 10.05 -9.59
C GLN A 91 9.98 8.53 -9.64
N HIS A 92 9.05 7.81 -9.00
CA HIS A 92 9.04 6.35 -9.03
C HIS A 92 8.94 5.81 -10.46
N LYS A 93 7.98 6.30 -11.26
CA LYS A 93 7.81 5.88 -12.65
C LYS A 93 9.05 6.13 -13.50
N LYS A 94 9.73 7.26 -13.33
CA LYS A 94 10.99 7.55 -14.05
C LYS A 94 12.12 6.63 -13.60
N LEU A 95 12.29 6.43 -12.30
CA LEU A 95 13.31 5.54 -11.74
C LEU A 95 13.10 4.09 -12.19
N THR A 96 11.86 3.61 -12.26
CA THR A 96 11.52 2.27 -12.77
C THR A 96 11.97 2.08 -14.23
N LYS A 97 11.77 3.08 -15.09
CA LYS A 97 12.28 3.02 -16.48
C LYS A 97 13.81 2.91 -16.56
N PHE A 98 14.52 3.67 -15.72
CA PHE A 98 15.98 3.56 -15.65
C PHE A 98 16.42 2.19 -15.11
N TYR A 99 15.69 1.65 -14.13
CA TYR A 99 15.95 0.34 -13.54
C TYR A 99 15.78 -0.81 -14.54
N GLU A 100 14.73 -0.77 -15.35
CA GLU A 100 14.49 -1.75 -16.42
C GLU A 100 15.62 -1.78 -17.46
N THR A 101 16.25 -0.63 -17.71
CA THR A 101 17.36 -0.51 -18.67
C THR A 101 18.69 -0.90 -18.04
N ASN A 102 18.98 -0.41 -16.83
CA ASN A 102 20.20 -0.71 -16.09
C ASN A 102 19.94 -0.77 -14.57
N PRO A 103 19.82 -1.98 -14.00
CA PRO A 103 19.58 -2.16 -12.56
C PRO A 103 20.77 -1.78 -11.66
N ILE A 104 21.97 -1.62 -12.24
CA ILE A 104 23.22 -1.32 -11.52
C ILE A 104 23.90 -0.12 -12.20
N PRO A 105 23.33 1.09 -12.06
CA PRO A 105 23.95 2.29 -12.61
C PRO A 105 25.30 2.56 -11.94
N ASP A 106 26.27 2.98 -12.73
CA ASP A 106 27.59 3.39 -12.24
C ASP A 106 27.52 4.72 -11.46
N TYR A 107 28.67 5.29 -11.12
CA TYR A 107 28.71 6.53 -10.34
C TYR A 107 28.16 7.71 -11.13
N ASP A 108 28.50 7.83 -12.41
CA ASP A 108 28.17 9.00 -13.25
C ASP A 108 26.72 8.92 -13.73
N GLN A 109 26.25 7.72 -14.08
CA GLN A 109 24.86 7.45 -14.42
C GLN A 109 23.92 7.80 -13.26
N ARG A 110 24.32 7.54 -12.01
CA ARG A 110 23.51 7.93 -10.85
C ARG A 110 23.37 9.45 -10.70
N ASP A 111 24.37 10.23 -11.07
CA ASP A 111 24.27 11.70 -11.04
C ASP A 111 23.29 12.20 -12.09
N VAL A 112 23.39 11.69 -13.32
CA VAL A 112 22.45 12.02 -14.40
C VAL A 112 21.01 11.65 -14.01
N ILE A 113 20.81 10.45 -13.45
CA ILE A 113 19.49 10.02 -12.99
C ILE A 113 18.99 10.96 -11.88
N ALA A 114 19.83 11.24 -10.87
CA ALA A 114 19.49 12.09 -9.74
C ALA A 114 19.04 13.49 -10.17
N GLU A 115 19.75 14.11 -11.10
CA GLU A 115 19.36 15.38 -11.71
C GLU A 115 18.01 15.26 -12.45
N SER A 116 17.84 14.20 -13.24
CA SER A 116 16.62 14.00 -14.04
C SER A 116 15.33 13.77 -13.22
N VAL A 117 15.43 13.31 -11.97
CA VAL A 117 14.30 13.07 -11.06
C VAL A 117 14.26 14.05 -9.88
N ALA A 118 15.15 15.04 -9.87
CA ALA A 118 15.30 16.01 -8.77
C ALA A 118 15.47 15.33 -7.39
N MET A 119 16.28 14.27 -7.33
CA MET A 119 16.65 13.58 -6.10
C MET A 119 18.15 13.70 -5.83
N THR A 120 18.57 13.45 -4.59
CA THR A 120 20.01 13.36 -4.31
C THR A 120 20.56 12.06 -4.87
N LYS A 121 21.85 12.04 -5.25
CA LYS A 121 22.55 10.83 -5.69
C LYS A 121 22.40 9.67 -4.71
N VAL A 122 22.51 9.96 -3.41
CA VAL A 122 22.37 8.97 -2.34
C VAL A 122 20.94 8.41 -2.30
N ALA A 123 19.91 9.25 -2.46
CA ALA A 123 18.53 8.79 -2.49
C ALA A 123 18.24 7.89 -3.72
N VAL A 124 18.82 8.20 -4.88
CA VAL A 124 18.75 7.32 -6.06
C VAL A 124 19.48 6.00 -5.79
N ASP A 125 20.69 6.01 -5.24
CA ASP A 125 21.42 4.77 -4.89
C ASP A 125 20.63 3.90 -3.90
N CYS A 126 20.03 4.52 -2.88
CA CYS A 126 19.13 3.86 -1.93
C CYS A 126 17.92 3.23 -2.63
N TRP A 127 17.27 3.96 -3.55
CA TRP A 127 16.12 3.47 -4.27
C TRP A 127 16.48 2.24 -5.13
N PHE A 128 17.54 2.33 -5.94
CA PHE A 128 18.02 1.20 -6.75
C PHE A 128 18.44 0.00 -5.89
N PHE A 129 19.10 0.26 -4.76
CA PHE A 129 19.46 -0.79 -3.80
C PHE A 129 18.23 -1.51 -3.26
N ARG A 130 17.19 -0.77 -2.87
CA ARG A 130 15.93 -1.36 -2.37
C ARG A 130 15.19 -2.10 -3.47
N CYS A 131 15.11 -1.55 -4.69
CA CYS A 131 14.50 -2.23 -5.84
C CYS A 131 15.15 -3.58 -6.14
N ARG A 132 16.47 -3.72 -5.98
CA ARG A 132 17.14 -5.02 -6.14
C ARG A 132 16.78 -6.04 -5.06
N THR A 133 16.36 -5.57 -3.87
CA THR A 133 16.00 -6.45 -2.75
C THR A 133 14.53 -6.86 -2.78
N VAL A 134 13.62 -5.91 -3.04
CA VAL A 134 12.17 -6.14 -2.92
C VAL A 134 11.40 -6.01 -4.25
N GLY A 135 12.03 -5.49 -5.30
CA GLY A 135 11.38 -5.13 -6.56
C GLY A 135 10.82 -3.69 -6.55
N PRO A 136 10.68 -3.05 -7.74
CA PRO A 136 10.18 -1.68 -7.84
C PRO A 136 8.71 -1.55 -7.40
N ASP A 137 7.86 -2.53 -7.74
CA ASP A 137 6.43 -2.49 -7.41
C ASP A 137 6.20 -2.63 -5.90
N ALA A 138 6.83 -3.61 -5.25
CA ALA A 138 6.72 -3.79 -3.80
C ALA A 138 7.31 -2.60 -3.03
N LEU A 139 8.39 -1.99 -3.55
CA LEU A 139 8.93 -0.77 -2.99
C LEU A 139 7.91 0.38 -3.06
N TRP A 140 7.20 0.53 -4.18
CA TRP A 140 6.18 1.57 -4.33
C TRP A 140 5.01 1.41 -3.36
N THR A 141 4.55 0.17 -3.13
CA THR A 141 3.56 -0.15 -2.10
C THR A 141 4.02 0.32 -0.70
N GLU A 142 5.31 0.21 -0.39
CA GLU A 142 5.86 0.60 0.91
C GLU A 142 6.03 2.12 1.10
N VAL A 143 6.50 2.84 0.06
CA VAL A 143 6.86 4.28 0.17
C VAL A 143 5.89 5.25 -0.51
N GLY A 144 5.07 4.81 -1.46
CA GLY A 144 4.25 5.66 -2.32
C GLY A 144 2.73 5.60 -2.09
N GLU A 145 2.21 4.46 -1.63
CA GLU A 145 0.80 4.14 -1.90
C GLU A 145 -0.25 4.88 -1.05
N LYS A 146 0.08 5.27 0.20
CA LYS A 146 -0.98 5.69 1.14
C LYS A 146 -1.49 7.13 1.02
N ALA A 147 -0.78 8.02 0.29
CA ALA A 147 -1.14 9.44 0.25
C ALA A 147 -1.57 9.92 -1.14
N GLU A 148 -0.78 9.69 -2.19
CA GLU A 148 -1.06 10.27 -3.52
C GLU A 148 -2.21 9.57 -4.24
N LEU A 149 -2.31 8.24 -4.18
CA LEU A 149 -3.40 7.48 -4.81
C LEU A 149 -4.76 7.75 -4.15
N LYS A 150 -4.76 7.99 -2.84
CA LYS A 150 -5.98 8.36 -2.09
C LYS A 150 -6.43 9.77 -2.49
N GLU A 151 -5.51 10.71 -2.59
CA GLU A 151 -5.82 12.10 -2.97
C GLU A 151 -6.28 12.22 -4.44
N GLU A 152 -5.73 11.43 -5.36
CA GLU A 152 -6.17 11.43 -6.77
C GLU A 152 -7.56 10.77 -6.94
N LYS A 153 -7.83 9.68 -6.21
CA LYS A 153 -9.17 9.07 -6.18
C LYS A 153 -10.20 10.02 -5.58
N GLU A 154 -9.90 10.63 -4.44
CA GLU A 154 -10.78 11.62 -3.80
C GLU A 154 -11.03 12.82 -4.72
N LYS A 155 -10.03 13.28 -5.48
CA LYS A 155 -10.22 14.36 -6.48
C LYS A 155 -11.14 13.94 -7.62
N LYS A 156 -10.98 12.74 -8.18
CA LYS A 156 -11.84 12.23 -9.26
C LYS A 156 -13.28 12.03 -8.77
N GLU A 157 -13.46 11.44 -7.60
CA GLU A 157 -14.79 11.26 -6.98
C GLU A 157 -15.46 12.61 -6.72
N ASN A 158 -14.72 13.61 -6.24
CA ASN A 158 -15.24 14.94 -5.98
C ASN A 158 -15.57 15.70 -7.28
N GLU A 159 -14.80 15.51 -8.36
CA GLU A 159 -15.14 16.06 -9.69
C GLU A 159 -16.40 15.42 -10.27
N GLU A 160 -16.58 14.12 -10.10
CA GLU A 160 -17.77 13.40 -10.55
C GLU A 160 -19.02 13.82 -9.76
N LEU A 161 -18.90 13.94 -8.43
CA LEU A 161 -19.96 14.49 -7.57
C LEU A 161 -20.34 15.92 -7.99
N LYS A 162 -19.36 16.78 -8.31
CA LYS A 162 -19.65 18.14 -8.81
C LYS A 162 -20.41 18.13 -10.13
N LYS A 163 -20.10 17.21 -11.04
CA LYS A 163 -20.85 17.07 -12.31
C LYS A 163 -22.29 16.65 -12.06
N ILE A 164 -22.52 15.68 -11.18
CA ILE A 164 -23.87 15.22 -10.82
C ILE A 164 -24.67 16.36 -10.18
N ILE A 165 -24.08 17.09 -9.23
CA ILE A 165 -24.74 18.24 -8.58
C ILE A 165 -25.10 19.32 -9.60
N ALA A 166 -24.20 19.65 -10.53
CA ALA A 166 -24.45 20.63 -11.57
C ALA A 166 -25.58 20.18 -12.52
N GLN A 167 -25.61 18.90 -12.89
CA GLN A 167 -26.67 18.34 -13.72
C GLN A 167 -28.03 18.38 -13.00
N GLN A 168 -28.09 17.93 -11.74
CA GLN A 168 -29.32 17.97 -10.94
C GLN A 168 -29.83 19.41 -10.75
N ALA A 169 -28.93 20.38 -10.57
CA ALA A 169 -29.31 21.78 -10.47
C ALA A 169 -29.91 22.33 -11.77
N ALA A 170 -29.38 21.92 -12.94
CA ALA A 170 -29.92 22.27 -14.25
C ALA A 170 -31.31 21.64 -14.48
N GLU A 171 -31.45 20.34 -14.22
CA GLU A 171 -32.73 19.61 -14.32
C GLU A 171 -33.81 20.21 -13.39
N LEU A 172 -33.43 20.57 -12.16
CA LEU A 172 -34.35 21.22 -11.22
C LEU A 172 -34.80 22.61 -11.72
N THR A 173 -33.92 23.34 -12.40
CA THR A 173 -34.23 24.65 -12.97
C THR A 173 -35.18 24.53 -14.17
N GLU A 174 -34.93 23.58 -15.07
CA GLU A 174 -35.81 23.26 -16.19
C GLU A 174 -37.22 22.84 -15.70
N SER A 175 -37.28 21.96 -14.71
CA SER A 175 -38.53 21.50 -14.10
C SER A 175 -39.34 22.65 -13.49
N LYS A 176 -38.68 23.54 -12.74
CA LYS A 176 -39.33 24.76 -12.19
C LYS A 176 -39.89 25.67 -13.28
N ARG A 177 -39.16 25.83 -14.40
CA ARG A 177 -39.63 26.62 -15.54
C ARG A 177 -40.88 26.00 -16.18
N LEU A 178 -40.86 24.67 -16.40
CA LEU A 178 -42.00 23.95 -16.96
C LEU A 178 -43.25 24.05 -16.08
N ILE A 179 -43.08 23.96 -14.75
CA ILE A 179 -44.18 24.16 -13.79
C ILE A 179 -44.74 25.58 -13.87
N ALA A 180 -43.88 26.60 -13.97
CA ALA A 180 -44.33 27.99 -14.12
C ALA A 180 -45.11 28.20 -15.43
N ASP A 181 -44.62 27.67 -16.55
CA ASP A 181 -45.27 27.75 -17.86
C ASP A 181 -46.65 27.07 -17.83
N LYS A 182 -46.74 25.86 -17.24
CA LYS A 182 -48.01 25.12 -17.10
C LYS A 182 -49.00 25.83 -16.16
N ASN A 183 -48.52 26.44 -15.08
CA ASN A 183 -49.38 27.22 -14.20
C ASN A 183 -49.94 28.47 -14.90
N ALA A 184 -49.14 29.14 -15.74
CA ALA A 184 -49.62 30.25 -16.55
C ALA A 184 -50.67 29.82 -17.59
N GLU A 185 -50.47 28.67 -18.22
CA GLU A 185 -51.45 28.06 -19.14
C GLU A 185 -52.78 27.77 -18.44
N ILE A 186 -52.73 27.15 -17.25
CA ILE A 186 -53.93 26.87 -16.43
C ILE A 186 -54.67 28.17 -16.06
N GLN A 187 -53.95 29.21 -15.63
CA GLN A 187 -54.55 30.50 -15.29
C GLN A 187 -55.23 31.17 -16.49
N ASN A 188 -54.62 31.10 -17.68
CA ASN A 188 -55.23 31.60 -18.91
C ASN A 188 -56.50 30.83 -19.29
N LEU A 189 -56.49 29.50 -19.16
CA LEU A 189 -57.66 28.67 -19.42
C LEU A 189 -58.82 29.00 -18.46
N ILE A 190 -58.53 29.17 -17.16
CA ILE A 190 -59.53 29.59 -16.15
C ILE A 190 -60.11 30.95 -16.53
N LYS A 191 -59.27 31.94 -16.85
CA LYS A 191 -59.71 33.29 -17.21
C LYS A 191 -60.61 33.30 -18.45
N ASN A 192 -60.27 32.52 -19.47
CA ASN A 192 -61.09 32.39 -20.68
C ASN A 192 -62.42 31.68 -20.40
N SER A 193 -62.41 30.58 -19.62
CA SER A 193 -63.63 29.89 -19.22
C SER A 193 -64.58 30.79 -18.42
N VAL A 194 -64.05 31.61 -17.50
CA VAL A 194 -64.86 32.55 -16.72
C VAL A 194 -65.46 33.64 -17.61
N LYS A 195 -64.72 34.14 -18.60
CA LYS A 195 -65.25 35.11 -19.58
C LYS A 195 -66.38 34.51 -20.42
N ASP A 196 -66.19 33.30 -20.92
CA ASP A 196 -67.21 32.60 -21.72
C ASP A 196 -68.48 32.38 -20.89
N GLN A 197 -68.34 31.92 -19.64
CA GLN A 197 -69.46 31.78 -18.70
C GLN A 197 -70.13 33.13 -18.40
N THR A 198 -69.36 34.21 -18.23
CA THR A 198 -69.93 35.55 -17.95
C THR A 198 -70.74 36.07 -19.13
N ALA A 199 -70.23 35.91 -20.36
CA ALA A 199 -70.96 36.32 -21.56
C ALA A 199 -72.23 35.49 -21.76
N GLU A 200 -72.19 34.20 -21.44
CA GLU A 200 -73.33 33.29 -21.51
C GLU A 200 -74.40 33.65 -20.46
N ILE A 201 -73.99 33.95 -19.22
CA ILE A 201 -74.87 34.45 -18.15
C ILE A 201 -75.55 35.78 -18.56
N GLN A 202 -74.78 36.76 -19.06
CA GLN A 202 -75.35 38.03 -19.52
C GLN A 202 -76.36 37.86 -20.66
N LYS A 203 -76.08 36.94 -21.59
CA LYS A 203 -76.99 36.62 -22.70
C LYS A 203 -78.29 36.04 -22.17
N LEU A 204 -78.22 35.09 -21.23
CA LEU A 204 -79.37 34.51 -20.55
C LEU A 204 -80.18 35.54 -19.76
N GLU A 205 -79.53 36.44 -19.02
CA GLU A 205 -80.20 37.52 -18.29
C GLU A 205 -80.97 38.46 -19.23
N SER A 206 -80.39 38.84 -20.38
CA SER A 206 -81.09 39.67 -21.37
C SER A 206 -82.31 38.93 -21.96
N TRP A 207 -82.18 37.62 -22.17
CA TRP A 207 -83.26 36.78 -22.68
C TRP A 207 -84.42 36.66 -21.70
N ILE A 208 -84.12 36.41 -20.42
CA ILE A 208 -85.10 36.40 -19.34
C ILE A 208 -85.80 37.76 -19.27
N THR A 209 -85.04 38.86 -19.28
CA THR A 209 -85.59 40.23 -19.22
C THR A 209 -86.55 40.50 -20.38
N ASN A 210 -86.18 40.13 -21.61
CA ASN A 210 -87.03 40.29 -22.80
C ASN A 210 -88.30 39.44 -22.72
N LEU A 211 -88.21 38.20 -22.23
CA LEU A 211 -89.35 37.32 -22.00
C LEU A 211 -90.28 37.90 -20.93
N THR A 212 -89.74 38.38 -19.82
CA THR A 212 -90.51 39.01 -18.73
C THR A 212 -91.23 40.27 -19.21
N ILE A 213 -90.56 41.15 -19.97
CA ILE A 213 -91.19 42.36 -20.55
C ILE A 213 -92.30 41.97 -21.52
N SER A 214 -92.06 41.00 -22.40
CA SER A 214 -93.05 40.54 -23.38
C SER A 214 -94.27 39.89 -22.72
N SER A 215 -94.04 39.14 -21.63
CA SER A 215 -95.09 38.54 -20.80
C SER A 215 -95.91 39.59 -20.05
N HIS A 216 -95.29 40.66 -19.56
CA HIS A 216 -95.98 41.71 -18.81
C HIS A 216 -96.77 42.67 -19.71
N ALA A 217 -96.37 42.82 -20.98
CA ALA A 217 -97.01 43.71 -21.94
C ALA A 217 -98.24 43.11 -22.66
N GLN A 218 -98.59 41.84 -22.46
CA GLN A 218 -99.64 41.16 -23.23
C GLN A 218 -100.55 40.31 -22.33
N GLN A 219 -101.58 40.96 -21.79
CA GLN A 219 -102.82 40.25 -21.48
C GLN A 219 -103.63 40.10 -22.79
N SER A 220 -103.96 38.86 -23.17
CA SER A 220 -105.03 38.47 -24.11
C SER A 220 -104.77 38.30 -25.63
N ASP A 221 -103.73 37.56 -26.06
CA ASP A 221 -103.74 36.99 -27.43
C ASP A 221 -103.15 35.55 -27.51
N PRO A 222 -103.98 34.50 -27.64
CA PRO A 222 -103.56 33.09 -27.66
C PRO A 222 -102.56 32.73 -28.78
N VAL A 223 -102.61 33.44 -29.92
CA VAL A 223 -101.77 33.12 -31.09
C VAL A 223 -100.30 33.48 -30.84
N ARG A 224 -100.05 34.54 -30.06
CA ARG A 224 -98.69 34.97 -29.70
C ARG A 224 -98.07 34.07 -28.62
N LEU A 225 -98.88 33.58 -27.68
CA LEU A 225 -98.44 32.61 -26.66
C LEU A 225 -97.90 31.33 -27.31
N LEU A 226 -98.61 30.80 -28.33
CA LEU A 226 -98.19 29.62 -29.09
C LEU A 226 -96.85 29.83 -29.82
N ASN A 227 -96.56 31.05 -30.27
CA ASN A 227 -95.30 31.35 -30.95
C ASN A 227 -94.12 31.45 -29.96
N VAL A 228 -94.37 31.99 -28.76
CA VAL A 228 -93.38 31.98 -27.67
C VAL A 228 -93.08 30.56 -27.21
N GLU A 229 -94.10 29.70 -27.06
CA GLU A 229 -93.90 28.28 -26.71
C GLU A 229 -93.04 27.54 -27.76
N LYS A 230 -93.26 27.80 -29.05
CA LYS A 230 -92.46 27.20 -30.13
C LYS A 230 -90.99 27.65 -30.10
N GLU A 231 -90.74 28.94 -29.90
CA GLU A 231 -89.36 29.45 -29.79
C GLU A 231 -88.68 28.97 -28.51
N LEU A 232 -89.41 28.90 -27.39
CA LEU A 232 -88.89 28.33 -26.13
C LEU A 232 -88.50 26.85 -26.31
N ALA A 233 -89.34 26.06 -27.00
CA ALA A 233 -89.04 24.68 -27.31
C ALA A 233 -87.79 24.55 -28.22
N ARG A 234 -87.66 25.43 -29.23
CA ARG A 234 -86.49 25.46 -30.12
C ARG A 234 -85.20 25.79 -29.38
N VAL A 235 -85.24 26.74 -28.46
CA VAL A 235 -84.09 27.17 -27.67
C VAL A 235 -83.71 26.10 -26.66
N SER A 236 -84.70 25.47 -26.03
CA SER A 236 -84.49 24.33 -25.14
C SER A 236 -83.75 23.20 -25.88
N LEU A 237 -84.16 22.90 -27.11
CA LEU A 237 -83.50 21.92 -27.98
C LEU A 237 -82.06 22.31 -28.35
N GLN A 238 -81.81 23.58 -28.67
CA GLN A 238 -80.47 24.08 -28.95
C GLN A 238 -79.56 24.03 -27.73
N LEU A 239 -80.05 24.42 -26.56
CA LEU A 239 -79.32 24.38 -25.30
C LEU A 239 -78.89 22.95 -24.97
N ASN A 240 -79.82 22.00 -25.07
CA ASN A 240 -79.54 20.57 -24.84
C ASN A 240 -78.48 20.04 -25.83
N SER A 241 -78.57 20.41 -27.11
CA SER A 241 -77.58 19.96 -28.11
C SER A 241 -76.17 20.53 -27.86
N PHE A 242 -76.09 21.77 -27.36
CA PHE A 242 -74.82 22.41 -27.02
C PHE A 242 -74.20 21.79 -25.77
N GLU A 243 -75.01 21.52 -24.75
CA GLU A 243 -74.59 20.87 -23.51
C GLU A 243 -74.10 19.43 -23.77
N GLU A 244 -74.81 18.66 -24.61
CA GLU A 244 -74.36 17.34 -25.07
C GLU A 244 -73.01 17.40 -25.81
N ALA A 245 -72.81 18.37 -26.70
CA ALA A 245 -71.55 18.53 -27.43
C ALA A 245 -70.38 18.86 -26.49
N LYS A 246 -70.62 19.73 -25.48
CA LYS A 246 -69.63 20.09 -24.47
C LYS A 246 -69.28 18.89 -23.58
N LEU A 247 -70.29 18.13 -23.13
CA LEU A 247 -70.10 16.91 -22.36
C LEU A 247 -69.32 15.85 -23.16
N LYS A 248 -69.61 15.69 -24.46
CA LYS A 248 -68.89 14.76 -25.32
C LYS A 248 -67.41 15.13 -25.47
N LYS A 249 -67.12 16.42 -25.65
CA LYS A 249 -65.72 16.91 -25.75
C LYS A 249 -64.96 16.70 -24.44
N GLU A 250 -65.60 16.96 -23.30
CA GLU A 250 -65.01 16.74 -21.98
C GLU A 250 -64.76 15.26 -21.69
N ASN A 251 -65.68 14.37 -22.08
CA ASN A 251 -65.48 12.92 -21.97
C ASN A 251 -64.28 12.42 -22.77
N GLU A 252 -64.07 12.90 -24.00
CA GLU A 252 -62.87 12.54 -24.78
C GLU A 252 -61.58 13.06 -24.13
N ARG A 253 -61.59 14.28 -23.56
CA ARG A 253 -60.45 14.82 -22.81
C ARG A 253 -60.12 13.97 -21.59
N LEU A 254 -61.13 13.58 -20.81
CA LEU A 254 -60.96 12.70 -19.64
C LEU A 254 -60.47 11.30 -20.04
N LYS A 255 -60.91 10.79 -21.19
CA LYS A 255 -60.44 9.50 -21.72
C LYS A 255 -58.96 9.53 -22.08
N GLU A 256 -58.45 10.63 -22.62
CA GLU A 256 -57.03 10.77 -22.94
C GLU A 256 -56.17 10.94 -21.67
N GLN A 257 -56.62 11.78 -20.72
CA GLN A 257 -55.96 11.90 -19.41
C GLN A 257 -55.90 10.57 -18.66
N LYS A 258 -56.95 9.74 -18.75
CA LYS A 258 -56.94 8.39 -18.17
C LYS A 258 -55.85 7.50 -18.78
N LYS A 259 -55.67 7.54 -20.11
CA LYS A 259 -54.61 6.75 -20.77
C LYS A 259 -53.22 7.23 -20.37
N GLU A 260 -53.00 8.54 -20.27
CA GLU A 260 -51.72 9.10 -19.83
C GLU A 260 -51.40 8.68 -18.39
N LEU A 261 -52.40 8.74 -17.50
CA LEU A 261 -52.25 8.29 -16.12
C LEU A 261 -51.93 6.79 -16.03
N GLU A 262 -52.55 5.97 -16.89
CA GLU A 262 -52.31 4.53 -16.95
C GLU A 262 -50.90 4.21 -17.46
N ALA A 263 -50.40 4.96 -18.45
CA ALA A 263 -49.02 4.87 -18.92
C ALA A 263 -48.02 5.25 -17.81
N MET A 264 -48.26 6.35 -17.10
CA MET A 264 -47.43 6.76 -15.94
C MET A 264 -47.44 5.72 -14.83
N LEU A 265 -48.58 5.07 -14.58
CA LEU A 265 -48.68 4.01 -13.58
C LEU A 265 -47.81 2.80 -13.98
N GLN A 266 -47.79 2.43 -15.26
CA GLN A 266 -46.93 1.36 -15.75
C GLN A 266 -45.44 1.70 -15.67
N THR A 267 -45.04 2.93 -16.02
CA THR A 267 -43.63 3.35 -15.87
C THR A 267 -43.21 3.38 -14.40
N LYS A 268 -44.09 3.83 -13.50
CA LYS A 268 -43.83 3.80 -12.06
C LYS A 268 -43.59 2.38 -11.54
N LYS A 269 -44.40 1.41 -11.96
CA LYS A 269 -44.21 -0.01 -11.58
C LYS A 269 -42.85 -0.55 -12.02
N LYS A 270 -42.43 -0.28 -13.27
CA LYS A 270 -41.09 -0.66 -13.76
C LYS A 270 -39.96 -0.04 -12.94
N LEU A 271 -40.12 1.22 -12.54
CA LEU A 271 -39.13 1.90 -11.70
C LEU A 271 -39.05 1.27 -10.30
N GLU A 272 -40.20 0.91 -9.72
CA GLU A 272 -40.26 0.22 -8.42
C GLU A 272 -39.58 -1.16 -8.46
N GLU A 273 -39.75 -1.92 -9.55
CA GLU A 273 -39.04 -3.19 -9.79
C GLU A 273 -37.52 -2.99 -9.86
N GLN A 274 -37.05 -1.99 -10.62
CA GLN A 274 -35.62 -1.65 -10.69
C GLN A 274 -35.03 -1.25 -9.33
N VAL A 275 -35.79 -0.50 -8.53
CA VAL A 275 -35.37 -0.12 -7.17
C VAL A 275 -35.28 -1.34 -6.26
N GLN A 276 -36.19 -2.32 -6.39
CA GLN A 276 -36.10 -3.58 -5.65
C GLN A 276 -34.89 -4.41 -6.05
N GLU A 277 -34.57 -4.50 -7.35
CA GLU A 277 -33.39 -5.21 -7.84
C GLU A 277 -32.09 -4.59 -7.31
N LEU A 278 -31.96 -3.26 -7.37
CA LEU A 278 -30.82 -2.55 -6.79
C LEU A 278 -30.69 -2.76 -5.28
N ARG A 279 -31.81 -2.85 -4.56
CA ARG A 279 -31.81 -3.12 -3.12
C ARG A 279 -31.29 -4.52 -2.80
N LEU A 280 -31.63 -5.53 -3.60
CA LEU A 280 -31.12 -6.89 -3.44
C LEU A 280 -29.61 -6.96 -3.73
N LEU A 281 -29.14 -6.31 -4.80
CA LEU A 281 -27.70 -6.23 -5.12
C LEU A 281 -26.90 -5.54 -4.01
N LEU A 282 -27.44 -4.47 -3.43
CA LEU A 282 -26.81 -3.78 -2.31
C LEU A 282 -26.68 -4.70 -1.08
N GLU A 283 -27.72 -5.49 -0.79
CA GLU A 283 -27.68 -6.45 0.32
C GLU A 283 -26.67 -7.58 0.09
N GLU A 284 -26.56 -8.08 -1.13
CA GLU A 284 -25.54 -9.07 -1.50
C GLU A 284 -24.11 -8.52 -1.36
N LEU A 285 -23.87 -7.30 -1.85
CA LEU A 285 -22.57 -6.63 -1.71
C LEU A 285 -22.19 -6.40 -0.25
N ASN A 286 -23.15 -6.03 0.60
CA ASN A 286 -22.92 -5.87 2.03
C ASN A 286 -22.52 -7.19 2.71
N LYS A 287 -23.21 -8.30 2.39
CA LYS A 287 -22.83 -9.64 2.89
C LYS A 287 -21.41 -10.03 2.47
N LYS A 288 -21.02 -9.70 1.23
CA LYS A 288 -19.67 -9.95 0.72
C LYS A 288 -18.60 -9.12 1.44
N ILE A 289 -18.88 -7.85 1.72
CA ILE A 289 -17.99 -6.97 2.48
C ILE A 289 -17.80 -7.50 3.91
N GLU A 290 -18.88 -7.91 4.56
CA GLU A 290 -18.84 -8.51 5.90
C GLU A 290 -17.97 -9.77 5.93
N THR A 291 -18.18 -10.67 4.96
CA THR A 291 -17.37 -11.90 4.81
C THR A 291 -15.88 -11.59 4.58
N MET A 292 -15.55 -10.60 3.74
CA MET A 292 -14.15 -10.21 3.51
C MET A 292 -13.53 -9.55 4.75
N THR A 293 -14.32 -8.79 5.51
CA THR A 293 -13.88 -8.14 6.75
C THR A 293 -13.53 -9.20 7.80
N GLN A 294 -14.40 -10.19 7.98
CA GLN A 294 -14.14 -11.30 8.89
C GLN A 294 -12.88 -12.09 8.50
N ARG A 295 -12.70 -12.41 7.21
CA ARG A 295 -11.47 -13.06 6.72
C ARG A 295 -10.21 -12.25 7.01
N ASN A 296 -10.27 -10.93 6.87
CA ASN A 296 -9.12 -10.06 7.17
C ASN A 296 -8.77 -10.06 8.67
N GLU A 297 -9.78 -10.10 9.54
CA GLU A 297 -9.59 -10.21 10.98
C GLU A 297 -8.94 -11.55 11.37
N GLU A 298 -9.40 -12.65 10.77
CA GLU A 298 -8.81 -13.99 10.92
C GLU A 298 -7.35 -14.02 10.47
N GLN A 299 -7.05 -13.53 9.26
CA GLN A 299 -5.67 -13.43 8.74
C GLN A 299 -4.77 -12.57 9.63
N SER A 300 -5.30 -11.49 10.21
CA SER A 300 -4.56 -10.65 11.14
C SER A 300 -4.24 -11.38 12.45
N ALA A 301 -5.15 -12.24 12.93
CA ALA A 301 -4.92 -13.07 14.11
C ALA A 301 -3.84 -14.14 13.83
N GLU A 302 -3.93 -14.85 12.71
CA GLU A 302 -2.93 -15.85 12.28
C GLU A 302 -1.54 -15.24 12.10
N LEU A 303 -1.47 -14.01 11.54
CA LEU A 303 -0.21 -13.29 11.38
C LEU A 303 0.40 -12.91 12.74
N LYS A 304 -0.43 -12.56 13.73
CA LYS A 304 0.03 -12.26 15.09
C LYS A 304 0.58 -13.50 15.78
N GLU A 305 -0.09 -14.64 15.62
CA GLU A 305 0.39 -15.94 16.12
C GLU A 305 1.72 -16.34 15.47
N SER A 306 1.83 -16.22 14.14
CA SER A 306 3.06 -16.49 13.39
C SER A 306 4.24 -15.62 13.84
N LYS A 307 3.98 -14.35 14.20
CA LYS A 307 5.02 -13.46 14.75
C LYS A 307 5.52 -13.91 16.12
N ASN A 308 4.63 -14.42 16.97
CA ASN A 308 5.03 -14.98 18.27
C ASN A 308 5.90 -16.22 18.08
N LEU A 309 5.50 -17.14 17.20
CA LEU A 309 6.31 -18.33 16.86
C LEU A 309 7.69 -17.96 16.30
N LEU A 310 7.77 -16.93 15.45
CA LEU A 310 9.05 -16.46 14.92
C LEU A 310 9.96 -15.91 16.03
N ALA A 311 9.41 -15.20 17.01
CA ALA A 311 10.17 -14.71 18.17
C ALA A 311 10.71 -15.88 19.01
N ASP A 312 9.91 -16.93 19.21
CA ASP A 312 10.35 -18.14 19.92
C ASP A 312 11.49 -18.86 19.17
N ILE A 313 11.39 -18.99 17.84
CA ILE A 313 12.46 -19.55 17.01
C ILE A 313 13.76 -18.73 17.13
N GLN A 314 13.66 -17.40 17.15
CA GLN A 314 14.82 -16.52 17.33
C GLN A 314 15.47 -16.70 18.70
N ASN A 315 14.66 -16.83 19.76
CA ASN A 315 15.15 -17.13 21.11
C ASN A 315 15.87 -18.49 21.16
N LEU A 316 15.29 -19.54 20.58
CA LEU A 316 15.91 -20.86 20.49
C LEU A 316 17.25 -20.82 19.72
N THR A 317 17.31 -20.05 18.63
CA THR A 317 18.55 -19.87 17.85
C THR A 317 19.65 -19.21 18.69
N SER A 318 19.28 -18.22 19.51
CA SER A 318 20.22 -17.58 20.45
C SER A 318 20.75 -18.56 21.49
N ILE A 319 19.87 -19.41 22.05
CA ILE A 319 20.27 -20.46 22.99
C ILE A 319 21.22 -21.46 22.31
N GLN A 320 20.90 -21.89 21.09
CA GLN A 320 21.73 -22.83 20.33
C GLN A 320 23.15 -22.29 20.09
N ASN A 321 23.29 -21.01 19.75
CA ASN A 321 24.60 -20.38 19.57
C ASN A 321 25.40 -20.34 20.88
N SER A 322 24.75 -19.98 22.00
CA SER A 322 25.38 -19.98 23.32
C SER A 322 25.87 -21.37 23.74
N VAL A 323 25.06 -22.41 23.53
CA VAL A 323 25.45 -23.82 23.80
C VAL A 323 26.65 -24.22 22.94
N LYS A 324 26.64 -23.87 21.64
CA LYS A 324 27.74 -24.16 20.73
C LYS A 324 29.05 -23.52 21.20
N ASP A 325 29.01 -22.27 21.64
CA ASP A 325 30.19 -21.57 22.16
C ASP A 325 30.70 -22.22 23.45
N ALA A 326 29.81 -22.64 24.35
CA ALA A 326 30.18 -23.37 25.56
C ALA A 326 30.84 -24.72 25.25
N VAL A 327 30.31 -25.48 24.29
CA VAL A 327 30.90 -26.76 23.84
C VAL A 327 32.29 -26.54 23.24
N ASN A 328 32.45 -25.53 22.39
CA ASN A 328 33.75 -25.19 21.81
C ASN A 328 34.77 -24.82 22.90
N ALA A 329 34.36 -24.04 23.90
CA ALA A 329 35.22 -23.67 25.03
C ALA A 329 35.62 -24.89 25.87
N GLN A 330 34.69 -25.81 26.15
CA GLN A 330 34.97 -27.07 26.83
C GLN A 330 35.96 -27.94 26.03
N GLN A 331 35.78 -28.02 24.71
CA GLN A 331 36.65 -28.79 23.83
C GLN A 331 38.09 -28.23 23.82
N GLU A 332 38.25 -26.91 23.84
CA GLU A 332 39.56 -26.26 23.97
C GLU A 332 40.23 -26.56 25.34
N GLN A 333 39.47 -26.56 26.44
CA GLN A 333 39.99 -26.93 27.76
C GLN A 333 40.47 -28.39 27.80
N ILE A 334 39.71 -29.32 27.20
CA ILE A 334 40.10 -30.73 27.10
C ILE A 334 41.40 -30.88 26.30
N ALA A 335 41.52 -30.18 25.17
CA ALA A 335 42.74 -30.22 24.36
C ALA A 335 43.97 -29.72 25.14
N LYS A 336 43.82 -28.64 25.93
CA LYS A 336 44.90 -28.14 26.82
C LYS A 336 45.31 -29.17 27.86
N LEU A 337 44.36 -29.85 28.50
CA LEU A 337 44.64 -30.90 29.48
C LEU A 337 45.35 -32.10 28.87
N LEU A 338 44.94 -32.53 27.67
CA LEU A 338 45.58 -33.63 26.94
C LEU A 338 47.04 -33.30 26.58
N ASN A 339 47.28 -32.10 26.04
CA ASN A 339 48.65 -31.67 25.70
C ASN A 339 49.53 -31.59 26.96
N ALA A 340 49.02 -31.04 28.07
CA ALA A 340 49.76 -30.99 29.33
C ALA A 340 50.06 -32.39 29.89
N PHE A 341 49.14 -33.35 29.71
CA PHE A 341 49.36 -34.74 30.09
C PHE A 341 50.47 -35.38 29.23
N GLU A 342 50.43 -35.18 27.91
CA GLU A 342 51.44 -35.69 26.97
C GLU A 342 52.84 -35.13 27.26
N GLU A 343 52.95 -33.83 27.57
CA GLU A 343 54.21 -33.19 27.98
C GLU A 343 54.76 -33.77 29.30
N ASN A 344 53.89 -34.03 30.28
CA ASN A 344 54.28 -34.64 31.56
C ASN A 344 54.73 -36.10 31.38
N CYS A 345 54.09 -36.87 30.49
CA CYS A 345 54.53 -38.23 30.15
C CYS A 345 55.90 -38.23 29.44
N SER A 346 56.19 -37.19 28.65
CA SER A 346 57.43 -37.09 27.87
C SER A 346 58.64 -36.67 28.71
N THR A 347 58.43 -35.93 29.82
CA THR A 347 59.52 -35.35 30.63
C THR A 347 59.96 -36.20 31.84
N GLY A 348 59.21 -37.23 32.23
CA GLY A 348 59.73 -38.18 33.21
C GLY A 348 58.71 -39.18 33.75
N LEU A 349 58.79 -40.43 33.27
CA LEU A 349 58.69 -41.63 34.11
C LEU A 349 59.09 -42.87 33.28
N THR A 350 60.30 -43.38 33.51
CA THR A 350 60.51 -44.83 33.39
C THR A 350 59.73 -45.52 34.52
N CYS A 351 58.94 -46.54 34.16
CA CYS A 351 58.29 -47.50 35.07
C CYS A 351 57.10 -47.01 35.90
N CYS A 352 55.87 -47.34 35.47
CA CYS A 352 55.08 -48.43 36.07
C CYS A 352 53.66 -48.49 35.47
N SER A 353 53.32 -49.67 34.90
CA SER A 353 51.96 -50.22 34.72
C SER A 353 50.95 -49.44 33.86
N SER A 354 51.02 -49.66 32.54
CA SER A 354 49.99 -49.29 31.54
C SER A 354 48.58 -49.86 31.82
N SER A 355 48.43 -50.77 32.79
CA SER A 355 47.16 -51.45 33.07
C SER A 355 46.21 -50.69 34.01
N ILE A 356 46.68 -49.74 34.83
CA ILE A 356 45.82 -49.01 35.79
C ILE A 356 45.16 -47.77 35.16
N PHE A 357 45.83 -47.12 34.20
CA PHE A 357 45.32 -45.92 33.53
C PHE A 357 44.10 -46.19 32.62
N PHE A 358 44.01 -47.39 32.03
CA PHE A 358 42.89 -47.77 31.16
C PHE A 358 41.56 -47.93 31.93
N ILE A 359 41.61 -48.29 33.22
CA ILE A 359 40.41 -48.47 34.06
C ILE A 359 39.87 -47.12 34.57
N ALA A 360 40.74 -46.13 34.80
CA ALA A 360 40.32 -44.79 35.22
C ALA A 360 39.67 -44.00 34.08
N PHE A 361 40.19 -44.09 32.85
CA PHE A 361 39.65 -43.37 31.69
C PHE A 361 38.30 -43.93 31.22
N SER A 362 38.13 -45.26 31.29
CA SER A 362 36.86 -45.92 31.01
C SER A 362 35.78 -45.59 32.05
N SER A 363 36.14 -45.48 33.33
CA SER A 363 35.21 -45.09 34.42
C SER A 363 34.77 -43.61 34.33
N PHE A 364 35.67 -42.70 33.91
CA PHE A 364 35.35 -41.28 33.75
C PHE A 364 34.44 -41.03 32.55
N SER A 365 34.71 -41.70 31.42
CA SER A 365 33.86 -41.64 30.23
C SER A 365 32.44 -42.18 30.50
N PHE A 366 32.32 -43.25 31.30
CA PHE A 366 31.03 -43.82 31.68
C PHE A 366 30.22 -42.91 32.63
N ARG A 367 30.89 -42.18 33.54
CA ARG A 367 30.21 -41.21 34.43
C ARG A 367 29.70 -39.97 33.71
N ILE A 368 30.45 -39.42 32.74
CA ILE A 368 29.96 -38.28 31.95
C ILE A 368 28.77 -38.69 31.07
N PHE A 369 28.81 -39.90 30.50
CA PHE A 369 27.70 -40.40 29.67
C PHE A 369 26.41 -40.65 30.47
N THR A 370 26.53 -41.20 31.69
CA THR A 370 25.37 -41.47 32.55
C THR A 370 24.75 -40.19 33.13
N SER A 371 25.54 -39.17 33.44
CA SER A 371 25.00 -37.87 33.87
C SER A 371 24.29 -37.10 32.74
N SER A 372 24.74 -37.27 31.48
CA SER A 372 24.08 -36.64 30.33
C SER A 372 22.76 -37.32 29.92
N LEU A 373 22.64 -38.64 30.14
CA LEU A 373 21.41 -39.39 29.86
C LEU A 373 20.27 -39.11 30.86
N VAL A 374 20.59 -38.84 32.13
CA VAL A 374 19.58 -38.57 33.16
C VAL A 374 18.94 -37.19 33.01
N SER A 375 19.60 -36.24 32.32
CA SER A 375 19.06 -34.89 32.12
C SER A 375 18.23 -34.71 30.84
N SER A 376 18.09 -35.74 30.00
CA SER A 376 17.61 -35.61 28.61
C SER A 376 16.39 -36.49 28.29
N ASN A 377 15.38 -36.49 29.15
CA ASN A 377 14.07 -37.09 28.83
C ASN A 377 13.28 -36.15 27.90
N SER A 378 13.54 -36.12 26.59
CA SER A 378 12.59 -35.57 25.58
C SER A 378 13.00 -35.58 24.09
N CYS A 379 14.00 -36.35 23.63
CA CYS A 379 14.29 -36.37 22.19
C CYS A 379 14.79 -37.73 21.68
N GLU A 380 13.93 -38.47 20.96
CA GLU A 380 14.25 -39.76 20.33
C GLU A 380 15.42 -39.68 19.33
N ILE A 381 15.64 -38.51 18.71
CA ILE A 381 16.71 -38.28 17.74
C ILE A 381 18.11 -38.25 18.41
N CYS A 382 18.21 -37.75 19.65
CA CYS A 382 19.48 -37.73 20.38
C CYS A 382 19.93 -39.13 20.85
N SER A 383 18.98 -40.06 21.04
CA SER A 383 19.27 -41.44 21.43
C SER A 383 19.98 -42.21 20.30
N SER A 384 19.54 -42.01 19.06
CA SER A 384 20.11 -42.71 17.89
C SER A 384 21.55 -42.29 17.60
N LEU A 385 21.85 -40.98 17.74
CA LEU A 385 23.19 -40.44 17.49
C LEU A 385 24.19 -40.87 18.58
N SER A 386 23.74 -40.94 19.84
CA SER A 386 24.56 -41.38 20.96
C SER A 386 24.96 -42.87 20.84
N ILE A 387 24.04 -43.72 20.37
CA ILE A 387 24.32 -45.15 20.13
C ILE A 387 25.31 -45.33 18.97
N ALA A 388 25.21 -44.51 17.92
CA ALA A 388 26.12 -44.59 16.76
C ALA A 388 27.56 -44.19 17.13
N ILE A 389 27.74 -43.11 17.91
CA ILE A 389 29.05 -42.68 18.42
C ILE A 389 29.62 -43.74 19.37
N PHE A 390 28.80 -44.33 20.23
CA PHE A 390 29.23 -45.42 21.12
C PHE A 390 29.70 -46.63 20.32
N ARG A 391 29.01 -47.01 19.24
CA ARG A 391 29.42 -48.12 18.36
C ARG A 391 30.73 -47.83 17.61
N ILE A 392 30.94 -46.61 17.13
CA ILE A 392 32.19 -46.25 16.43
C ILE A 392 33.38 -46.29 17.40
N SER A 393 33.22 -45.71 18.60
CA SER A 393 34.26 -45.76 19.63
C SER A 393 34.52 -47.18 20.16
N PHE A 394 33.48 -48.03 20.21
CA PHE A 394 33.62 -49.43 20.63
C PHE A 394 34.27 -50.30 19.54
N ILE A 395 34.03 -50.02 18.25
CA ILE A 395 34.69 -50.74 17.16
C ILE A 395 36.17 -50.35 17.06
N SER A 396 36.51 -49.07 17.22
CA SER A 396 37.91 -48.61 17.29
C SER A 396 38.66 -49.04 18.56
N PHE A 397 37.96 -49.61 19.54
CA PHE A 397 38.55 -50.19 20.75
C PHE A 397 38.94 -51.66 20.56
N PHE A 398 38.38 -52.34 19.56
CA PHE A 398 38.61 -53.76 19.27
C PHE A 398 39.48 -54.01 18.03
N ILE A 399 39.81 -52.97 17.27
CA ILE A 399 40.87 -52.96 16.24
C ILE A 399 42.09 -52.28 16.86
#